data_AF-A0A1G3TCZ4-F1
#
_entry.id   AF-A0A1G3TCZ4-F1
#
_cell.length_a   1.000
_cell.length_b   1.000
_cell.length_c   1.000
_cell.angle_alpha   90.00
_cell.angle_beta   90.00
_cell.angle_gamma   90.00
#
_symmetry.space_group_name_H-M   'P 1'
#
loop_
_entity.id
_entity.type
_entity.pdbx_description
1 polymer ?
#
loop_
_entity_poly.entity_id
_entity_poly.type
_entity_poly.pdbx_seq_one_letter_code
_entity_poly.pdbx_strand_id
1 'polypeptide(L)'
;MAFSDKIWKTRKSRINTSERLKTNDLLSQVLITYYSLFIIIITIIDMNNNELNFEILTLILSILILVVSTFIFSRNYKERSLMIQIAYIKMGKIYRKVLEKEKNNQDYSDLEEDYDDILSYTENHSECDFRQVMYEVRKNQDYKTINGEFGLQEWVSWLWCKSVKYLFVFLLFAIPIIVLLVALETVCQ
;
A
#
# COMPACT_ATOMS: atom_id res chain seq x y z
N MET A 1 -16.32 -15.52 19.70
CA MET A 1 -15.68 -15.57 18.37
C MET A 1 -14.77 -16.78 18.37
N ALA A 2 -14.89 -17.67 17.39
CA ALA A 2 -14.04 -18.85 17.31
C ALA A 2 -12.58 -18.44 17.05
N PHE A 3 -11.62 -19.28 17.42
CA PHE A 3 -10.21 -18.99 17.14
C PHE A 3 -9.94 -18.98 15.64
N SER A 4 -10.62 -19.86 14.88
CA SER A 4 -10.62 -19.84 13.42
C SER A 4 -11.04 -18.50 12.81
N ASP A 5 -12.05 -17.82 13.36
CA ASP A 5 -12.50 -16.49 12.90
C ASP A 5 -11.41 -15.43 13.06
N LYS A 6 -10.70 -15.44 14.21
CA LYS A 6 -9.58 -14.54 14.50
C LYS A 6 -8.49 -14.73 13.45
N ILE A 7 -8.05 -15.97 13.23
CA ILE A 7 -7.02 -16.30 12.24
C ILE A 7 -7.46 -15.86 10.85
N TRP A 8 -8.72 -16.13 10.47
CA TRP A 8 -9.24 -15.78 9.15
C TRP A 8 -9.22 -14.26 8.92
N LYS A 9 -9.67 -13.46 9.90
CA LYS A 9 -9.66 -11.99 9.82
C LYS A 9 -8.25 -11.44 9.69
N THR A 10 -7.31 -11.90 10.53
CA THR A 10 -5.90 -11.49 10.47
C THR A 10 -5.29 -11.87 9.13
N ARG A 11 -5.50 -13.12 8.68
CA ARG A 11 -4.98 -13.62 7.41
C ARG A 11 -5.47 -12.77 6.24
N LYS A 12 -6.77 -12.47 6.17
CA LYS A 12 -7.33 -11.63 5.11
C LYS A 12 -6.78 -10.21 5.14
N SER A 13 -6.60 -9.63 6.32
CA SER A 13 -6.02 -8.29 6.46
C SER A 13 -4.56 -8.25 6.02
N ARG A 14 -3.81 -9.31 6.29
CA ARG A 14 -2.42 -9.48 5.82
C ARG A 14 -2.30 -9.70 4.31
N ILE A 15 -3.28 -10.35 3.67
CA ILE A 15 -3.35 -10.40 2.20
C ILE A 15 -3.44 -8.98 1.64
N ASN A 16 -4.36 -8.15 2.15
CA ASN A 16 -4.50 -6.76 1.72
C ASN A 16 -3.26 -5.92 2.00
N THR A 17 -2.60 -6.16 3.14
CA THR A 17 -1.31 -5.53 3.50
C THR A 17 -0.24 -5.84 2.45
N SER A 18 -0.09 -7.11 2.07
CA SER A 18 0.87 -7.54 1.06
C SER A 18 0.59 -6.88 -0.29
N GLU A 19 -0.66 -6.90 -0.77
CA GLU A 19 -1.02 -6.28 -2.04
C GLU A 19 -0.84 -4.76 -2.05
N ARG A 20 -1.11 -4.09 -0.91
CA ARG A 20 -0.79 -2.67 -0.76
C ARG A 20 0.72 -2.43 -0.86
N LEU A 21 1.55 -3.23 -0.19
CA LEU A 21 3.00 -3.07 -0.25
C LEU A 21 3.53 -3.28 -1.67
N LYS A 22 3.04 -4.26 -2.42
CA LYS A 22 3.35 -4.45 -3.85
C LYS A 22 2.95 -3.25 -4.70
N THR A 23 1.74 -2.73 -4.47
CA THR A 23 1.25 -1.55 -5.19
C THR A 23 2.11 -0.33 -4.88
N ASN A 24 2.52 -0.14 -3.62
CA ASN A 24 3.38 0.96 -3.22
C ASN A 24 4.78 0.84 -3.83
N ASP A 25 5.34 -0.37 -3.93
CA ASP A 25 6.61 -0.63 -4.61
C ASP A 25 6.54 -0.20 -6.08
N LEU A 26 5.55 -0.72 -6.82
CA LEU A 26 5.34 -0.39 -8.23
C LEU A 26 5.10 1.12 -8.43
N LEU A 27 4.20 1.72 -7.63
CA LEU A 27 3.86 3.13 -7.72
C LEU A 27 5.08 4.02 -7.46
N SER A 28 5.91 3.67 -6.48
CA SER A 28 7.12 4.43 -6.18
C SER A 28 8.14 4.37 -7.33
N GLN A 29 8.31 3.20 -7.95
CA GLN A 29 9.18 3.03 -9.12
C GLN A 29 8.67 3.81 -10.35
N VAL A 30 7.35 3.77 -10.60
CA VAL A 30 6.72 4.55 -11.67
C VAL A 30 6.90 6.04 -11.41
N LEU A 31 6.69 6.52 -10.18
CA LEU A 31 6.88 7.94 -9.84
C LEU A 31 8.33 8.39 -10.01
N ILE A 32 9.33 7.62 -9.55
CA ILE A 32 10.75 7.97 -9.77
C ILE A 32 11.06 8.09 -11.26
N THR A 33 10.57 7.13 -12.06
CA THR A 33 10.78 7.13 -13.52
C THR A 33 10.07 8.33 -14.17
N TYR A 34 8.82 8.59 -13.76
CA TYR A 34 8.01 9.70 -14.22
C TYR A 34 8.68 11.05 -13.95
N TYR A 35 9.13 11.29 -12.72
CA TYR A 35 9.80 12.53 -12.36
C TYR A 35 11.16 12.66 -13.08
N SER A 36 11.93 11.58 -13.23
CA SER A 36 13.19 11.59 -13.99
C SER A 36 12.98 12.02 -15.44
N LEU A 37 11.90 11.54 -16.08
CA LEU A 37 11.55 11.93 -17.44
C LEU A 37 11.25 13.43 -17.54
N PHE A 38 10.49 13.99 -16.59
CA PHE A 38 10.16 15.41 -16.59
C PHE A 38 11.38 16.30 -16.40
N ILE A 39 12.34 15.90 -15.56
CA ILE A 39 13.61 16.63 -15.44
C ILE A 39 14.32 16.69 -16.79
N ILE A 40 14.43 15.56 -17.51
CA ILE A 40 15.09 15.52 -18.82
C ILE A 40 14.38 16.45 -19.81
N ILE A 41 13.04 16.47 -19.83
CA ILE A 41 12.27 17.37 -20.70
C ILE A 41 12.57 18.84 -20.37
N ILE A 42 12.58 19.21 -19.09
CA ILE A 42 12.87 20.58 -18.66
C ILE A 42 14.30 20.98 -19.05
N THR A 43 15.29 20.08 -18.86
CA THR A 43 16.67 20.32 -19.28
C THR A 43 16.80 20.53 -20.79
N ILE A 44 16.06 19.77 -21.62
CA ILE A 44 16.05 19.97 -23.08
C ILE A 44 15.44 21.34 -23.46
N ILE A 45 14.35 21.74 -22.79
CA ILE A 45 13.72 23.06 -23.00
C ILE A 45 14.69 24.19 -22.63
N ASP A 46 15.41 24.04 -21.52
CA ASP A 46 16.44 24.98 -21.06
C ASP A 46 17.57 25.13 -22.08
N MET A 47 18.12 24.01 -22.58
CA MET A 47 19.18 24.02 -23.58
C MET A 47 18.80 24.70 -24.90
N ASN A 48 17.51 24.71 -25.26
CA ASN A 48 17.03 25.32 -26.50
C ASN A 48 16.73 26.83 -26.35
N ASN A 49 16.69 27.36 -25.13
CA ASN A 49 16.33 28.75 -24.84
C ASN A 49 17.42 29.46 -24.05
N ASN A 50 18.25 30.26 -24.72
CA ASN A 50 19.37 30.98 -24.11
C ASN A 50 18.97 32.08 -23.11
N GLU A 51 17.68 32.40 -22.96
CA GLU A 51 17.19 33.44 -22.05
C GLU A 51 16.77 32.88 -20.68
N LEU A 52 16.54 31.57 -20.57
CA LEU A 52 16.12 30.91 -19.35
C LEU A 52 17.33 30.22 -18.73
N ASN A 53 17.54 30.41 -17.42
CA ASN A 53 18.61 29.77 -16.65
C ASN A 53 18.01 28.76 -15.67
N PHE A 54 17.42 27.68 -16.17
CA PHE A 54 16.91 26.58 -15.32
C PHE A 54 18.00 25.58 -14.92
N GLU A 55 19.26 25.78 -15.30
CA GLU A 55 20.39 24.90 -14.97
C GLU A 55 20.47 24.57 -13.46
N ILE A 56 20.38 25.59 -12.60
CA ILE A 56 20.45 25.41 -11.14
C ILE A 56 19.22 24.65 -10.63
N LEU A 57 18.04 24.94 -11.18
CA LEU A 57 16.78 24.30 -10.79
C LEU A 57 16.77 22.81 -11.17
N THR A 58 17.19 22.48 -12.40
CA THR A 58 17.26 21.10 -12.89
C THR A 58 18.31 20.28 -12.13
N LEU A 59 19.44 20.89 -11.75
CA LEU A 59 20.43 20.28 -10.87
C LEU A 59 19.85 19.97 -9.48
N ILE A 60 19.16 20.93 -8.85
CA ILE A 60 18.50 20.74 -7.54
C ILE A 60 17.47 19.62 -7.62
N LEU A 61 16.61 19.62 -8.66
CA LEU A 61 15.60 18.59 -8.85
C LEU A 61 16.22 17.20 -9.07
N SER A 62 17.33 17.12 -9.81
CA SER A 62 18.03 15.85 -10.06
C SER A 62 18.60 15.27 -8.76
N ILE A 63 19.22 16.10 -7.93
CA ILE A 63 19.71 15.70 -6.61
C ILE A 63 18.54 15.25 -5.72
N LEU A 64 17.42 15.99 -5.73
CA LEU A 64 16.23 15.63 -4.96
C LEU A 64 15.66 14.28 -5.37
N ILE A 65 15.54 13.98 -6.67
CA ILE A 65 15.11 12.66 -7.15
C ILE A 65 16.08 11.57 -6.70
N LEU A 66 17.38 11.81 -6.76
CA LEU A 66 18.37 10.83 -6.31
C LEU A 66 18.19 10.51 -4.81
N VAL A 67 18.01 11.53 -3.97
CA VAL A 67 17.77 11.34 -2.54
C VAL A 67 16.45 10.60 -2.29
N VAL A 68 15.37 11.00 -2.96
CA VAL A 68 14.05 10.36 -2.82
C VAL A 68 14.06 8.91 -3.30
N SER A 69 14.73 8.61 -4.41
CA SER A 69 14.84 7.25 -4.95
C SER A 69 15.62 6.34 -3.99
N THR A 70 16.71 6.83 -3.41
CA THR A 70 17.48 6.11 -2.38
C THR A 70 16.63 5.87 -1.13
N PHE A 71 15.87 6.88 -0.70
CA PHE A 71 14.97 6.75 0.44
C PHE A 71 13.86 5.72 0.17
N ILE A 72 13.23 5.75 -1.00
CA ILE A 72 12.22 4.76 -1.41
C ILE A 72 12.81 3.35 -1.43
N PHE A 73 14.01 3.19 -1.99
CA PHE A 73 14.72 1.91 -2.02
C PHE A 73 14.91 1.37 -0.59
N SER A 74 15.30 2.22 0.36
CA SER A 74 15.48 1.83 1.77
C SER A 74 14.19 1.37 2.49
N ARG A 75 13.00 1.63 1.94
CA ARG A 75 11.72 1.20 2.54
C ARG A 75 11.43 -0.28 2.34
N ASN A 76 12.19 -0.97 1.49
CA ASN A 76 12.12 -2.41 1.22
C ASN A 76 10.69 -2.95 1.00
N TYR A 77 9.82 -2.21 0.29
CA TYR A 77 8.40 -2.57 0.11
C TYR A 77 8.21 -3.98 -0.46
N LYS A 78 9.04 -4.37 -1.42
CA LYS A 78 9.03 -5.69 -2.05
C LYS A 78 9.35 -6.82 -1.06
N GLU A 79 10.41 -6.67 -0.27
CA GLU A 79 10.82 -7.67 0.72
C GLU A 79 9.76 -7.82 1.82
N ARG A 80 9.26 -6.69 2.34
CA ARG A 80 8.20 -6.66 3.34
C ARG A 80 6.92 -7.32 2.84
N SER A 81 6.53 -7.06 1.58
CA SER A 81 5.41 -7.75 0.95
C SER A 81 5.62 -9.26 0.92
N LEU A 82 6.82 -9.72 0.55
CA LEU A 82 7.13 -11.16 0.50
C LEU A 82 7.04 -11.80 1.89
N MET A 83 7.56 -11.14 2.93
CA MET A 83 7.47 -11.63 4.31
C MET A 83 6.02 -11.77 4.79
N ILE A 84 5.18 -10.77 4.53
CA ILE A 84 3.74 -10.83 4.83
C ILE A 84 3.05 -11.91 4.00
N GLN A 85 3.47 -12.12 2.75
CA GLN A 85 2.96 -13.16 1.88
C GLN A 85 3.22 -14.57 2.43
N ILE A 86 4.46 -14.82 2.85
CA ILE A 86 4.84 -16.07 3.49
C ILE A 86 4.00 -16.29 4.76
N ALA A 87 3.82 -15.26 5.58
CA ALA A 87 3.05 -15.34 6.81
C ALA A 87 1.58 -15.67 6.57
N TYR A 88 0.87 -15.00 5.64
CA TYR A 88 -0.55 -15.32 5.40
C TYR A 88 -0.74 -16.71 4.76
N ILE A 89 0.27 -17.22 4.03
CA ILE A 89 0.27 -18.60 3.49
C ILE A 89 0.39 -19.60 4.65
N LYS A 90 1.32 -19.37 5.58
CA LYS A 90 1.47 -20.19 6.81
C LYS A 90 0.19 -20.15 7.66
N MET A 91 -0.37 -18.98 7.91
CA MET A 91 -1.66 -18.82 8.61
C MET A 91 -2.79 -19.59 7.91
N GLY A 92 -2.78 -19.67 6.58
CA GLY A 92 -3.76 -20.46 5.84
C GLY A 92 -3.67 -21.97 6.11
N LYS A 93 -2.48 -22.48 6.43
CA LYS A 93 -2.29 -23.87 6.86
C LYS A 93 -2.82 -24.08 8.29
N ILE A 94 -2.47 -23.19 9.22
CA ILE A 94 -2.95 -23.22 10.61
C ILE A 94 -4.48 -23.14 10.64
N TYR A 95 -5.08 -22.20 9.91
CA TYR A 95 -6.52 -22.02 9.83
C TYR A 95 -7.28 -23.31 9.51
N ARG A 96 -6.79 -24.10 8.54
CA ARG A 96 -7.43 -25.39 8.19
C ARG A 96 -7.34 -26.41 9.31
N LYS A 97 -6.19 -26.49 10.00
CA LYS A 97 -6.01 -27.39 11.14
C LYS A 97 -6.87 -26.98 12.33
N VAL A 98 -6.97 -25.68 12.61
CA VAL A 98 -7.83 -25.14 13.68
C VAL A 98 -9.29 -25.45 13.39
N LEU A 99 -9.76 -25.25 12.15
CA LEU A 99 -11.14 -25.60 11.77
C LEU A 99 -11.46 -27.08 12.02
N GLU A 100 -10.54 -27.98 11.71
CA GLU A 100 -10.71 -29.42 11.95
C GLU A 100 -10.75 -29.75 13.45
N LYS A 101 -9.80 -29.20 14.22
CA LYS A 101 -9.74 -29.40 15.67
C LYS A 101 -10.95 -28.80 16.40
N GLU A 102 -11.37 -27.58 16.04
CA GLU A 102 -12.58 -26.93 16.59
C GLU A 102 -13.83 -27.77 16.30
N LYS A 103 -13.99 -28.28 15.07
CA LYS A 103 -15.11 -29.15 14.70
C LYS A 103 -15.16 -30.44 15.52
N ASN A 104 -13.99 -30.97 15.87
CA ASN A 104 -13.85 -32.21 16.64
C ASN A 104 -13.75 -31.97 18.16
N ASN A 105 -13.88 -30.73 18.65
CA ASN A 105 -13.65 -30.33 20.05
C ASN A 105 -12.29 -30.81 20.61
N GLN A 106 -11.24 -30.76 19.77
CA GLN A 106 -9.88 -31.14 20.14
C GLN A 106 -9.08 -29.93 20.61
N ASP A 107 -8.10 -30.17 21.48
CA ASP A 107 -7.16 -29.13 21.90
C ASP A 107 -6.29 -28.64 20.74
N TYR A 108 -6.19 -27.32 20.61
CA TYR A 108 -5.46 -26.59 19.58
C TYR A 108 -4.44 -25.60 20.17
N SER A 109 -4.04 -25.76 21.43
CA SER A 109 -3.02 -24.96 22.11
C SER A 109 -1.70 -24.86 21.31
N ASP A 110 -1.27 -25.96 20.71
CA ASP A 110 -0.13 -26.05 19.78
C ASP A 110 -0.25 -25.11 18.58
N LEU A 111 -1.46 -24.98 18.03
CA LEU A 111 -1.73 -24.12 16.87
C LEU A 111 -1.86 -22.65 17.25
N GLU A 112 -2.20 -22.36 18.51
CA GLU A 112 -2.21 -21.01 19.04
C GLU A 112 -0.79 -20.47 19.22
N GLU A 113 0.12 -21.30 19.74
CA GLU A 113 1.56 -20.99 19.81
C GLU A 113 2.15 -20.77 18.41
N ASP A 114 1.89 -21.68 17.46
CA ASP A 114 2.30 -21.51 16.05
C ASP A 114 1.77 -20.20 15.44
N TYR A 115 0.55 -19.78 15.81
CA TYR A 115 -0.06 -18.55 15.32
C TYR A 115 0.62 -17.30 15.91
N ASP A 116 0.87 -17.29 17.21
CA ASP A 116 1.53 -16.20 17.91
C ASP A 116 2.98 -16.04 17.45
N ASP A 117 3.66 -17.14 17.17
CA ASP A 117 4.96 -17.14 16.53
C ASP A 117 4.91 -16.41 15.19
N ILE A 118 3.93 -16.72 14.32
CA ILE A 118 3.76 -15.99 13.05
C ILE A 118 3.55 -14.49 13.28
N LEU A 119 2.79 -14.10 14.31
CA LEU A 119 2.57 -12.70 14.62
C LEU A 119 3.85 -11.99 15.05
N SER A 120 4.73 -12.66 15.80
CA SER A 120 5.94 -12.06 16.38
C SER A 120 6.96 -11.54 15.34
N TYR A 121 7.11 -12.23 14.21
CA TYR A 121 8.15 -11.90 13.21
C TYR A 121 7.63 -11.16 11.97
N THR A 122 6.35 -10.76 11.95
CA THR A 122 5.77 -10.07 10.79
C THR A 122 5.04 -8.81 11.17
N GLU A 123 5.10 -7.83 10.27
CA GLU A 123 4.47 -6.54 10.47
C GLU A 123 2.94 -6.67 10.61
N ASN A 124 2.37 -5.77 11.38
CA ASN A 124 0.93 -5.68 11.54
C ASN A 124 0.27 -5.05 10.31
N HIS A 125 -0.97 -5.49 10.04
CA HIS A 125 -1.81 -4.84 9.04
C HIS A 125 -2.25 -3.46 9.53
N SER A 126 -2.58 -2.55 8.62
CA SER A 126 -3.16 -1.26 9.01
C SER A 126 -4.66 -1.39 9.27
N GLU A 127 -5.25 -0.37 9.89
CA GLU A 127 -6.70 -0.30 10.01
C GLU A 127 -7.39 -0.24 8.64
N CYS A 128 -6.81 0.46 7.66
CA CYS A 128 -7.39 0.53 6.32
C CYS A 128 -7.39 -0.84 5.63
N ASP A 129 -6.40 -1.70 5.88
CA ASP A 129 -6.42 -3.08 5.36
C ASP A 129 -7.56 -3.88 5.97
N PHE A 130 -7.76 -3.73 7.29
CA PHE A 130 -8.85 -4.40 7.99
C PHE A 130 -10.23 -3.90 7.52
N ARG A 131 -10.41 -2.57 7.42
CA ARG A 131 -11.64 -1.96 6.88
C ARG A 131 -11.92 -2.42 5.45
N GLN A 132 -10.89 -2.59 4.63
CA GLN A 132 -11.02 -3.15 3.29
C GLN A 132 -11.54 -4.60 3.33
N VAL A 133 -11.05 -5.44 4.26
CA VAL A 133 -11.62 -6.79 4.46
C VAL A 133 -13.10 -6.70 4.85
N MET A 134 -13.44 -5.88 5.85
CA MET A 134 -14.83 -5.74 6.30
C MET A 134 -15.75 -5.32 5.15
N TYR A 135 -15.30 -4.39 4.31
CA TYR A 135 -16.02 -4.00 3.10
C TYR A 135 -16.16 -5.17 2.12
N GLU A 136 -15.10 -5.93 1.82
CA GLU A 136 -15.15 -7.07 0.89
C GLU A 136 -16.16 -8.14 1.32
N VAL A 137 -16.24 -8.41 2.62
CA VAL A 137 -17.06 -9.51 3.15
C VAL A 137 -18.43 -9.07 3.65
N ARG A 138 -18.77 -7.78 3.54
CA ARG A 138 -20.02 -7.19 4.03
C ARG A 138 -21.31 -7.87 3.54
N LYS A 139 -21.26 -8.52 2.36
CA LYS A 139 -22.40 -9.21 1.75
C LYS A 139 -22.48 -10.70 2.10
N ASN A 140 -21.47 -11.25 2.79
CA ASN A 140 -21.48 -12.65 3.19
C ASN A 140 -22.48 -12.85 4.34
N GLN A 141 -23.26 -13.92 4.28
CA GLN A 141 -24.25 -14.25 5.32
C GLN A 141 -23.58 -14.43 6.69
N ASP A 142 -22.40 -15.08 6.72
CA ASP A 142 -21.59 -15.29 7.93
C ASP A 142 -20.99 -13.98 8.49
N TYR A 143 -20.82 -12.95 7.65
CA TYR A 143 -20.32 -11.66 8.13
C TYR A 143 -21.37 -10.94 8.97
N LYS A 144 -22.62 -10.93 8.49
CA LYS A 144 -23.73 -10.23 9.13
C LYS A 144 -24.07 -10.81 10.51
N THR A 145 -23.92 -12.13 10.67
CA THR A 145 -24.13 -12.81 11.96
C THR A 145 -23.03 -12.52 12.98
N ILE A 146 -21.80 -12.30 12.53
CA ILE A 146 -20.62 -12.14 13.42
C ILE A 146 -20.33 -10.68 13.77
N ASN A 147 -20.48 -9.76 12.80
CA ASN A 147 -20.06 -8.36 12.95
C ASN A 147 -21.23 -7.36 12.85
N GLY A 148 -22.46 -7.84 12.65
CA GLY A 148 -23.63 -6.98 12.43
C GLY A 148 -23.72 -6.43 11.00
N GLU A 149 -24.64 -5.49 10.79
CA GLU A 149 -24.79 -4.83 9.49
C GLU A 149 -23.67 -3.81 9.27
N PHE A 150 -23.16 -3.75 8.04
CA PHE A 150 -22.16 -2.76 7.65
C PHE A 150 -22.84 -1.39 7.53
N GLY A 151 -22.66 -0.57 8.57
CA GLY A 151 -23.33 0.72 8.73
C GLY A 151 -22.71 1.85 7.92
N LEU A 152 -23.30 3.03 8.07
CA LEU A 152 -22.87 4.25 7.38
C LEU A 152 -21.49 4.72 7.89
N GLN A 153 -21.19 4.52 9.17
CA GLN A 153 -19.89 4.90 9.75
C GLN A 153 -18.75 4.07 9.18
N GLU A 154 -18.92 2.76 9.05
CA GLU A 154 -17.96 1.84 8.46
C GLU A 154 -17.76 2.14 6.98
N TRP A 155 -18.84 2.47 6.27
CA TRP A 155 -18.80 2.87 4.88
C TRP A 155 -18.01 4.15 4.65
N VAL A 156 -18.28 5.20 5.43
CA VAL A 156 -17.53 6.47 5.36
C VAL A 156 -16.06 6.24 5.71
N SER A 157 -15.79 5.45 6.76
CA SER A 157 -14.44 5.14 7.22
C SER A 157 -13.62 4.36 6.18
N TRP A 158 -14.26 3.45 5.46
CA TRP A 158 -13.65 2.74 4.33
C TRP A 158 -13.41 3.65 3.13
N LEU A 159 -14.42 4.46 2.77
CA LEU A 159 -14.31 5.40 1.65
C LEU A 159 -13.19 6.40 1.90
N TRP A 160 -13.06 6.91 3.12
CA TRP A 160 -11.97 7.81 3.52
C TRP A 160 -10.59 7.19 3.28
N CYS A 161 -10.36 5.98 3.81
CA CYS A 161 -9.11 5.24 3.59
C CYS A 161 -8.75 5.12 2.10
N LYS A 162 -9.76 4.89 1.25
CA LYS A 162 -9.59 4.73 -0.19
C LYS A 162 -9.32 6.07 -0.88
N SER A 163 -10.15 7.07 -0.62
CA SER A 163 -10.08 8.39 -1.26
C SER A 163 -8.78 9.13 -0.95
N VAL A 164 -8.30 9.09 0.30
CA VAL A 164 -7.04 9.76 0.69
C VAL A 164 -5.86 9.21 -0.11
N LYS A 165 -5.78 7.88 -0.30
CA LYS A 165 -4.72 7.27 -1.10
C LYS A 165 -4.76 7.75 -2.56
N TYR A 166 -5.94 7.70 -3.19
CA TYR A 166 -6.05 8.11 -4.60
C TYR A 166 -5.83 9.61 -4.80
N LEU A 167 -6.30 10.45 -3.87
CA LEU A 167 -6.04 11.89 -3.90
C LEU A 167 -4.54 12.18 -3.80
N PHE A 168 -3.85 11.55 -2.85
CA PHE A 168 -2.41 11.73 -2.70
C PHE A 168 -1.63 11.32 -3.95
N VAL A 169 -1.98 10.16 -4.53
CA VAL A 169 -1.37 9.71 -5.81
C VAL A 169 -1.66 10.70 -6.94
N PHE A 170 -2.90 11.15 -7.07
CA PHE A 170 -3.28 12.13 -8.09
C PHE A 170 -2.46 13.42 -7.97
N LEU A 171 -2.31 13.97 -6.76
CA LEU A 171 -1.51 15.16 -6.52
C LEU A 171 -0.04 14.95 -6.94
N LEU A 172 0.55 13.80 -6.63
CA LEU A 172 1.93 13.50 -7.03
C LEU A 172 2.12 13.44 -8.55
N PHE A 173 1.12 12.99 -9.31
CA PHE A 173 1.18 13.02 -10.78
C PHE A 173 0.86 14.40 -11.37
N ALA A 174 0.05 15.21 -10.69
CA ALA A 174 -0.30 16.55 -11.17
C ALA A 174 0.88 17.54 -11.08
N ILE A 175 1.74 17.43 -10.07
CA ILE A 175 2.83 18.39 -9.81
C ILE A 175 3.75 18.59 -11.03
N PRO A 176 4.35 17.54 -11.65
CA PRO A 176 5.26 17.74 -12.78
C PRO A 176 4.58 18.35 -14.02
N ILE A 177 3.29 18.04 -14.23
CA ILE A 177 2.50 18.62 -15.33
C ILE A 177 2.34 20.11 -15.11
N ILE A 178 1.98 20.53 -13.89
CA ILE A 178 1.82 21.95 -13.54
C ILE A 178 3.16 22.68 -13.72
N VAL A 179 4.26 22.11 -13.24
CA VAL A 179 5.61 22.69 -13.41
C VAL A 179 5.97 22.83 -14.89
N LEU A 180 5.68 21.83 -15.72
CA LEU A 180 5.95 21.88 -17.15
C LEU A 180 5.10 22.95 -17.86
N LEU A 181 3.82 23.09 -17.51
CA LEU A 181 2.95 24.13 -18.09
C LEU A 181 3.47 25.52 -17.76
N VAL A 182 3.87 25.76 -16.50
CA VAL A 182 4.47 27.04 -16.08
C VAL A 182 5.77 27.31 -16.85
N ALA A 183 6.64 26.29 -17.01
CA ALA A 183 7.88 26.44 -17.76
C ALA A 183 7.61 26.79 -19.24
N LEU A 184 6.61 26.18 -19.87
CA LEU A 184 6.23 26.48 -21.26
C LEU A 184 5.64 27.88 -21.42
N GLU A 185 4.83 28.36 -20.47
CA GLU A 185 4.31 29.73 -20.49
C GLU A 185 5.44 30.76 -20.42
N THR A 186 6.48 30.52 -19.62
CA THR A 186 7.64 31.41 -19.53
C THR A 186 8.54 31.41 -20.77
N VAL A 187 8.47 30.37 -21.60
CA VAL A 187 9.23 30.27 -22.86
C VAL A 187 8.50 30.99 -24.01
N CYS A 188 7.17 31.01 -23.99
CA CYS A 188 6.35 31.57 -25.07
C CYS A 188 6.07 33.08 -24.93
N GLN A 189 6.43 33.70 -23.81
CA GLN A 189 6.36 35.15 -23.59
C GLN A 189 7.69 35.80 -23.91
#